data_AF-A0A7Y4VUX0-F1
#
_entry.id   AF-A0A7Y4VUX0-F1
#
_cell.length_a   1.000
_cell.length_b   1.000
_cell.length_c   1.000
_cell.angle_alpha   90.00
_cell.angle_beta   90.00
_cell.angle_gamma   90.00
#
_symmetry.space_group_name_H-M   'P 1'
#
loop_
_entity.id
_entity.type
_entity.pdbx_description
1 polymer ?
#
loop_
_entity_poly.entity_id
_entity_poly.type
_entity_poly.pdbx_seq_one_letter_code
_entity_poly.pdbx_strand_id
1 'polypeptide(L)'
;MPKVDPKSQKIGLMSEYEKMEVREIFERTRTIDNLRIQIYSFFGTVNITFLGLGVSAQHAGVFLIAASTIGLLALIERRMRDHQFQFYARGLELEEKFSPDRKSALLYSYLEKRNYVSQSRLRRYWLPLSVFTFEILMAVLSWYFLGWNWF
;
A
#
# COMPACT_ATOMS: atom_id res chain seq x y z
N MET A 1 6.42 33.07 -40.54
CA MET A 1 5.41 32.68 -39.54
C MET A 1 5.77 31.30 -39.01
N PRO A 2 6.10 31.12 -37.72
CA PRO A 2 6.38 29.80 -37.17
C PRO A 2 5.10 28.94 -37.25
N LYS A 3 5.20 27.75 -37.83
CA LYS A 3 4.13 26.75 -37.84
C LYS A 3 3.87 26.31 -36.41
N VAL A 4 2.77 26.78 -35.83
CA VAL A 4 2.25 26.27 -34.56
C VAL A 4 1.89 24.81 -34.77
N ASP A 5 2.54 23.92 -34.05
CA ASP A 5 2.28 22.48 -34.09
C ASP A 5 0.83 22.23 -33.63
N PRO A 6 -0.05 21.61 -34.45
CA PRO A 6 -1.44 21.33 -34.06
C PRO A 6 -1.55 20.43 -32.81
N LYS A 7 -0.46 19.77 -32.39
CA LYS A 7 -0.41 19.02 -31.13
C LYS A 7 -0.20 19.92 -29.90
N SER A 8 0.43 21.08 -30.05
CA SER A 8 0.55 22.09 -28.98
C SER A 8 -0.81 22.72 -28.64
N GLN A 9 -1.77 22.68 -29.56
CA GLN A 9 -3.12 23.20 -29.35
C GLN A 9 -4.02 22.27 -28.51
N LYS A 10 -3.74 20.96 -28.46
CA LYS A 10 -4.53 20.01 -27.67
C LYS A 10 -4.29 20.11 -26.16
N ILE A 11 -3.11 20.61 -25.76
CA ILE A 11 -2.77 20.86 -24.35
C ILE A 11 -3.60 22.04 -23.80
N GLY A 12 -4.05 22.95 -24.66
CA GLY A 12 -4.92 24.09 -24.31
C GLY A 12 -6.42 23.76 -24.22
N LEU A 13 -6.83 22.52 -24.52
CA LEU A 13 -8.24 22.10 -24.63
C LEU A 13 -8.65 21.11 -23.52
N MET A 14 -7.86 20.98 -22.46
CA MET A 14 -8.31 20.26 -21.27
C MET A 14 -9.37 21.11 -20.58
N SER A 15 -10.60 20.59 -20.52
CA SER A 15 -11.69 21.25 -19.82
C SER A 15 -11.28 21.53 -18.37
N GLU A 16 -11.69 22.66 -17.81
CA GLU A 16 -11.49 22.95 -16.37
C GLU A 16 -12.02 21.81 -15.48
N TYR A 17 -13.06 21.12 -15.94
CA TYR A 17 -13.56 19.90 -15.31
C TYR A 17 -12.51 18.76 -15.29
N GLU A 18 -11.86 18.48 -16.41
CA GLU A 18 -10.88 17.39 -16.52
C GLU A 18 -9.60 17.71 -15.72
N LYS A 19 -9.22 19.00 -15.62
CA LYS A 19 -8.12 19.42 -14.72
C LYS A 19 -8.48 19.22 -13.25
N MET A 20 -9.71 19.54 -12.85
CA MET A 20 -10.20 19.27 -11.49
C MET A 20 -10.24 17.76 -11.20
N GLU A 21 -10.71 16.94 -12.14
CA GLU A 21 -10.76 15.47 -11.99
C GLU A 21 -9.36 14.88 -11.78
N VAL A 22 -8.36 15.28 -12.57
CA VAL A 22 -6.96 14.81 -12.39
C VAL A 22 -6.37 15.26 -11.06
N ARG A 23 -6.64 16.50 -10.63
CA ARG A 23 -6.18 17.01 -9.33
C ARG A 23 -6.79 16.21 -8.18
N GLU A 24 -8.09 15.94 -8.24
CA GLU A 24 -8.80 15.16 -7.24
C GLU A 24 -8.27 13.72 -7.17
N ILE A 25 -8.02 13.07 -8.32
CA ILE A 25 -7.44 11.73 -8.38
C ILE A 25 -6.05 11.71 -7.74
N PHE A 26 -5.23 12.72 -8.00
CA PHE A 26 -3.89 12.83 -7.41
C PHE A 26 -3.95 13.05 -5.89
N GLU A 27 -4.79 13.96 -5.42
CA GLU A 27 -4.97 14.24 -3.99
C GLU A 27 -5.52 13.03 -3.23
N ARG A 28 -6.50 12.31 -3.81
CA ARG A 28 -7.00 11.04 -3.27
C ARG A 28 -5.90 9.98 -3.21
N THR A 29 -5.12 9.83 -4.27
CA THR A 29 -4.00 8.88 -4.32
C THR A 29 -3.00 9.14 -3.20
N ARG A 30 -2.56 10.39 -3.04
CA ARG A 30 -1.62 10.80 -2.00
C ARG A 30 -2.19 10.58 -0.60
N THR A 31 -3.47 10.89 -0.41
CA THR A 31 -4.17 10.68 0.86
C THR A 31 -4.21 9.20 1.24
N ILE A 32 -4.49 8.31 0.28
CA ILE A 32 -4.51 6.86 0.54
C ILE A 32 -3.10 6.34 0.85
N ASP A 33 -2.06 6.84 0.19
CA ASP A 33 -0.68 6.45 0.51
C ASP A 33 -0.25 6.92 1.92
N ASN A 34 -0.64 8.13 2.34
CA ASN A 34 -0.43 8.60 3.72
C ASN A 34 -1.18 7.73 4.74
N LEU A 35 -2.46 7.43 4.46
CA LEU A 35 -3.27 6.56 5.31
C LEU A 35 -2.63 5.17 5.44
N ARG A 36 -2.09 4.64 4.34
CA ARG A 36 -1.41 3.36 4.32
C ARG A 36 -0.17 3.35 5.21
N ILE A 37 0.64 4.42 5.18
CA ILE A 37 1.80 4.56 6.08
C ILE A 37 1.34 4.55 7.54
N GLN A 38 0.28 5.30 7.88
CA GLN A 38 -0.26 5.33 9.24
C GLN A 38 -0.77 3.96 9.69
N ILE A 39 -1.50 3.24 8.83
CA ILE A 39 -1.97 1.89 9.10
C ILE A 39 -0.79 0.95 9.35
N TYR A 40 0.25 0.98 8.51
CA TYR A 40 1.43 0.13 8.74
C TYR A 40 2.14 0.44 10.04
N SER A 41 2.33 1.71 10.37
CA SER A 41 2.95 2.10 11.63
C SER A 41 2.12 1.62 12.81
N PHE A 42 0.79 1.82 12.78
CA PHE A 42 -0.11 1.36 13.83
C PHE A 42 -0.02 -0.16 14.03
N PHE A 43 -0.24 -0.94 12.98
CA PHE A 43 -0.22 -2.39 13.06
C PHE A 43 1.18 -2.94 13.43
N GLY A 44 2.25 -2.31 12.94
CA GLY A 44 3.61 -2.65 13.31
C GLY A 44 3.89 -2.42 14.79
N THR A 45 3.48 -1.27 15.33
CA THR A 45 3.61 -0.97 16.77
C THR A 45 2.79 -1.94 17.63
N VAL A 46 1.54 -2.21 17.26
CA VAL A 46 0.67 -3.14 18.00
C VAL A 46 1.26 -4.55 18.00
N ASN A 47 1.74 -5.03 16.85
CA ASN A 47 2.37 -6.33 16.73
C ASN A 47 3.62 -6.47 17.61
N ILE A 48 4.56 -5.52 17.54
CA ILE A 48 5.77 -5.50 18.38
C ILE A 48 5.40 -5.47 19.87
N THR A 49 4.37 -4.69 20.23
CA THR A 49 3.89 -4.61 21.61
C THR A 49 3.39 -5.95 22.12
N PHE A 50 2.56 -6.65 21.33
CA PHE A 50 2.08 -7.98 21.70
C PHE A 50 3.22 -9.02 21.75
N LEU A 51 4.17 -8.97 20.82
CA LEU A 51 5.36 -9.84 20.91
C LEU A 51 6.14 -9.58 22.21
N GLY A 52 6.36 -8.32 22.57
CA GLY A 52 7.03 -7.95 23.82
C GLY A 52 6.29 -8.44 25.06
N LEU A 53 4.96 -8.28 25.09
CA LEU A 53 4.11 -8.79 26.17
C LEU A 53 4.13 -10.32 26.25
N GLY A 54 4.04 -11.01 25.11
CA GLY A 54 4.06 -12.47 25.04
C GLY A 54 5.37 -13.04 25.57
N VAL A 55 6.50 -12.42 25.24
CA VAL A 55 7.81 -12.80 25.79
C VAL A 55 7.89 -12.50 27.29
N SER A 56 7.50 -11.30 27.73
CA SER A 56 7.64 -10.88 29.13
C SER A 56 6.74 -11.68 30.07
N ALA A 57 5.53 -12.01 29.64
CA ALA A 57 4.56 -12.73 30.45
C ALA A 57 4.60 -14.25 30.20
N GLN A 58 5.48 -14.72 29.31
CA GLN A 58 5.60 -16.13 28.92
C GLN A 58 4.25 -16.73 28.48
N HIS A 59 3.48 -15.95 27.72
CA HIS A 59 2.17 -16.36 27.21
C HIS A 59 2.21 -16.60 25.70
N ALA A 60 2.04 -17.86 25.32
CA ALA A 60 2.03 -18.28 23.93
C ALA A 60 0.84 -17.71 23.14
N GLY A 61 -0.31 -17.52 23.79
CA GLY A 61 -1.51 -16.97 23.14
C GLY A 61 -1.35 -15.53 22.68
N VAL A 62 -0.46 -14.75 23.31
CA VAL A 62 -0.20 -13.36 22.89
C VAL A 62 0.50 -13.31 21.53
N PHE A 63 1.30 -14.32 21.17
CA PHE A 63 1.87 -14.44 19.81
C PHE A 63 0.79 -14.70 18.76
N LEU A 64 -0.29 -15.40 19.10
CA LEU A 64 -1.43 -15.56 18.18
C LEU A 64 -2.18 -14.24 17.98
N ILE A 65 -2.27 -13.40 19.02
CA ILE A 65 -2.82 -12.06 18.90
C ILE A 65 -1.94 -11.22 17.96
N ALA A 66 -0.61 -11.25 18.15
CA ALA A 66 0.35 -10.60 17.26
C ALA A 66 0.17 -11.09 15.80
N ALA A 67 0.09 -12.40 15.56
CA ALA A 67 -0.13 -12.97 14.23
C ALA A 67 -1.46 -12.51 13.62
N SER A 68 -2.52 -12.47 14.43
CA SER A 68 -3.84 -12.01 13.98
C SER A 68 -3.81 -10.56 13.50
N THR A 69 -3.00 -9.69 14.12
CA THR A 69 -2.84 -8.30 13.66
C THR A 69 -2.17 -8.20 12.29
N ILE A 70 -1.19 -9.05 12.00
CA ILE A 70 -0.56 -9.13 10.66
C ILE A 70 -1.53 -9.69 9.63
N GLY A 71 -2.33 -10.69 10.00
CA GLY A 71 -3.40 -11.22 9.15
C GLY A 71 -4.44 -10.16 8.81
N LEU A 72 -4.89 -9.37 9.80
CA LEU A 72 -5.83 -8.27 9.60
C LEU A 72 -5.23 -7.17 8.72
N LEU A 73 -3.97 -6.81 8.94
CA LEU A 73 -3.25 -5.85 8.10
C LEU A 73 -3.20 -6.32 6.64
N ALA A 74 -2.94 -7.60 6.38
CA ALA A 74 -2.93 -8.17 5.04
C ALA A 74 -4.31 -8.09 4.36
N LEU A 75 -5.40 -8.31 5.12
CA LEU A 75 -6.77 -8.15 4.62
C LEU A 75 -7.09 -6.70 4.28
N ILE A 76 -6.73 -5.76 5.15
CA ILE A 76 -6.90 -4.33 4.92
C ILE A 76 -6.12 -3.90 3.68
N GLU A 77 -4.87 -4.33 3.54
CA GLU A 77 -4.06 -4.02 2.38
C GLU A 77 -4.70 -4.52 1.08
N ARG A 78 -5.23 -5.75 1.09
CA ARG A 78 -5.96 -6.31 -0.06
C ARG A 78 -7.14 -5.42 -0.44
N ARG A 79 -7.96 -5.05 0.55
CA ARG A 79 -9.16 -4.22 0.31
C ARG A 79 -8.82 -2.81 -0.17
N MET A 80 -7.79 -2.17 0.39
CA MET A 80 -7.34 -0.85 -0.03
C MET A 80 -6.81 -0.87 -1.48
N ARG A 81 -6.12 -1.95 -1.86
CA ARG A 81 -5.55 -2.09 -3.21
C ARG A 81 -6.64 -2.18 -4.27
N ASP A 82 -7.73 -2.89 -3.98
CA ASP A 82 -8.88 -3.01 -4.88
C ASP A 82 -9.54 -1.65 -5.13
N HIS A 83 -9.73 -0.84 -4.08
CA HIS A 83 -10.27 0.51 -4.21
C HIS A 83 -9.32 1.46 -4.96
N GLN A 84 -8.02 1.39 -4.67
CA GLN A 84 -7.01 2.19 -5.36
C GLN A 84 -6.98 1.92 -6.87
N PHE A 85 -7.15 0.66 -7.29
CA PHE A 85 -7.07 0.28 -8.70
C PHE A 85 -8.07 1.03 -9.59
N GLN A 86 -9.29 1.26 -9.11
CA GLN A 86 -10.33 1.97 -9.86
C GLN A 86 -9.96 3.44 -10.12
N PHE A 87 -9.47 4.15 -9.10
CA PHE A 87 -9.00 5.53 -9.25
C PHE A 87 -7.76 5.63 -10.14
N TYR A 88 -6.86 4.63 -10.05
CA TYR A 88 -5.68 4.58 -10.90
C TYR A 88 -6.04 4.36 -12.37
N ALA A 89 -6.92 3.41 -12.68
CA ALA A 89 -7.33 3.15 -14.06
C ALA A 89 -7.93 4.40 -14.71
N ARG A 90 -8.77 5.13 -13.96
CA ARG A 90 -9.38 6.38 -14.44
C ARG A 90 -8.37 7.51 -14.64
N GLY A 91 -7.42 7.67 -13.72
CA GLY A 91 -6.36 8.68 -13.86
C GLY A 91 -5.47 8.41 -15.06
N LEU A 92 -5.18 7.14 -15.35
CA LEU A 92 -4.34 6.74 -16.48
C LEU A 92 -5.03 6.97 -17.83
N GLU A 93 -6.34 6.69 -17.90
CA GLU A 93 -7.18 6.97 -19.08
C GLU A 93 -7.20 8.47 -19.42
N LEU A 94 -7.34 9.33 -18.39
CA LEU A 94 -7.32 10.79 -18.57
C LEU A 94 -5.93 11.29 -19.00
N GLU A 95 -4.85 10.76 -18.43
CA GLU A 95 -3.49 11.15 -18.83
C GLU A 95 -3.17 10.74 -20.27
N GLU A 96 -3.57 9.53 -20.69
CA GLU A 96 -3.36 9.05 -22.07
C GLU A 96 -4.13 9.88 -23.10
N LYS A 97 -5.29 10.41 -22.72
CA LYS A 97 -6.13 11.26 -23.58
C LYS A 97 -5.52 12.65 -23.82
N PHE A 98 -4.77 13.20 -22.87
CA PHE A 98 -4.33 14.61 -22.90
C PHE A 98 -2.81 14.84 -22.93
N SER A 99 -1.99 13.86 -22.54
CA SER A 99 -0.53 13.95 -22.58
C SER A 99 0.07 12.96 -23.57
N PRO A 100 0.53 13.41 -24.76
CA PRO A 100 1.19 12.53 -25.74
C PRO A 100 2.60 12.09 -25.34
N ASP A 101 3.18 12.67 -24.28
CA ASP A 101 4.51 12.33 -23.77
C ASP A 101 4.40 11.68 -22.37
N ARG A 102 4.72 10.39 -22.27
CA ARG A 102 4.62 9.62 -21.01
C ARG A 102 5.49 10.20 -19.88
N LYS A 103 6.50 11.00 -20.21
CA LYS A 103 7.44 11.59 -19.26
C LYS A 103 6.90 12.81 -18.50
N SER A 104 5.89 13.51 -19.04
CA SER A 104 5.26 14.67 -18.38
C SER A 104 3.98 14.32 -17.62
N ALA A 105 3.53 13.07 -17.71
CA ALA A 105 2.40 12.54 -16.96
C ALA A 105 2.75 12.43 -15.46
N LEU A 106 2.02 13.17 -14.63
CA LEU A 106 2.23 13.27 -13.18
C LEU A 106 1.93 11.94 -12.48
N LEU A 107 0.88 11.23 -12.91
CA LEU A 107 0.51 9.92 -12.38
C LEU A 107 1.49 8.85 -12.86
N TYR A 108 1.92 8.90 -14.13
CA TYR A 108 2.90 7.95 -14.68
C TYR A 108 4.28 8.05 -14.00
N SER A 109 4.80 9.26 -13.79
CA SER A 109 6.07 9.47 -13.07
C SER A 109 5.97 9.09 -11.57
N TYR A 110 4.83 9.36 -10.94
CA TYR A 110 4.55 8.89 -9.58
C TYR A 110 4.47 7.34 -9.53
N LEU A 111 3.84 6.71 -10.53
CA LEU A 111 3.72 5.27 -10.68
C LEU A 111 5.04 4.59 -10.99
N GLU A 112 5.88 5.18 -11.83
CA GLU A 112 7.21 4.64 -12.14
C GLU A 112 8.05 4.62 -10.87
N LYS A 113 8.04 5.72 -10.10
CA LYS A 113 8.70 5.78 -8.79
C LYS A 113 8.11 4.78 -7.79
N ARG A 114 6.77 4.63 -7.75
CA ARG A 114 6.08 3.65 -6.89
C ARG A 114 6.34 2.21 -7.32
N ASN A 115 6.38 1.92 -8.62
CA ASN A 115 6.66 0.60 -9.18
C ASN A 115 8.13 0.22 -9.06
N TYR A 116 9.06 1.18 -9.10
CA TYR A 116 10.47 0.93 -8.84
C TYR A 116 10.69 0.54 -7.37
N VAL A 117 10.02 1.23 -6.43
CA VAL A 117 9.98 0.85 -5.01
C VAL A 117 9.16 -0.45 -4.79
N SER A 118 8.17 -0.73 -5.64
CA SER A 118 7.25 -1.88 -5.54
C SER A 118 7.66 -3.09 -6.40
N GLN A 119 8.77 -3.07 -7.15
CA GLN A 119 9.16 -4.14 -8.08
C GLN A 119 9.53 -5.45 -7.36
N SER A 120 9.64 -5.41 -6.04
CA SER A 120 9.61 -6.60 -5.20
C SER A 120 8.17 -7.14 -4.99
N ARG A 121 7.35 -7.20 -6.06
CA ARG A 121 5.92 -7.60 -6.00
C ARG A 121 5.70 -8.93 -5.27
N LEU A 122 6.64 -9.87 -5.39
CA LEU A 122 6.66 -11.12 -4.63
C LEU A 122 6.99 -10.89 -3.15
N ARG A 123 8.03 -10.12 -2.84
CA ARG A 123 8.47 -9.76 -1.47
C ARG A 123 7.37 -9.07 -0.67
N ARG A 124 6.52 -8.26 -1.30
CA ARG A 124 5.44 -7.51 -0.64
C ARG A 124 4.36 -8.41 -0.04
N TYR A 125 4.08 -9.57 -0.64
CA TYR A 125 3.15 -10.55 -0.09
C TYR A 125 3.85 -11.59 0.77
N TRP A 126 5.11 -11.90 0.44
CA TRP A 126 5.92 -12.85 1.20
C TRP A 126 6.27 -12.32 2.59
N LEU A 127 6.54 -11.02 2.75
CA LEU A 127 6.97 -10.47 4.04
C LEU A 127 5.86 -10.53 5.11
N PRO A 128 4.62 -10.07 4.86
CA PRO A 128 3.52 -10.25 5.82
C PRO A 128 3.21 -11.72 6.08
N LEU A 129 3.25 -12.57 5.03
CA LEU A 129 2.99 -13.99 5.17
C LEU A 129 4.10 -14.70 5.97
N SER A 130 5.37 -14.35 5.76
CA SER A 130 6.51 -14.90 6.49
C SER A 130 6.49 -14.47 7.94
N VAL A 131 6.14 -13.21 8.21
CA VAL A 131 5.99 -12.71 9.58
C VAL A 131 4.83 -13.41 10.27
N PHE A 132 3.68 -13.51 9.61
CA PHE A 132 2.50 -14.23 10.12
C PHE A 132 2.82 -15.69 10.47
N THR A 133 3.43 -16.43 9.54
CA THR A 133 3.80 -17.83 9.75
C THR A 133 4.87 -17.98 10.82
N PHE A 134 5.85 -17.08 10.88
CA PHE A 134 6.86 -17.06 11.92
C PHE A 134 6.25 -16.84 13.32
N GLU A 135 5.30 -15.93 13.47
CA GLU A 135 4.65 -15.65 14.75
C GLU A 135 3.79 -16.82 15.24
N ILE A 136 3.08 -17.49 14.33
CA ILE A 136 2.36 -18.73 14.66
C ILE A 136 3.33 -19.82 15.10
N LEU A 137 4.44 -19.97 14.38
CA LEU A 137 5.44 -20.98 14.69
C LEU A 137 6.11 -20.71 16.04
N MET A 138 6.39 -19.44 16.35
CA MET A 138 6.85 -19.00 17.68
C MET A 138 5.83 -19.33 18.77
N ALA A 139 4.53 -19.09 18.54
CA ALA A 139 3.48 -19.46 19.50
C ALA A 139 3.50 -20.96 19.81
N VAL A 140 3.57 -21.79 18.76
CA VAL A 140 3.60 -23.26 18.88
C VAL A 140 4.88 -23.74 19.57
N LEU A 141 6.04 -23.19 19.20
CA LEU A 141 7.31 -23.55 19.83
C LEU A 141 7.34 -23.15 21.31
N SER A 142 6.89 -21.94 21.64
CA SER A 142 6.85 -21.49 23.03
C SER A 142 5.91 -22.34 23.89
N TRP A 143 4.76 -22.73 23.36
CA TRP A 143 3.88 -23.65 24.07
C TRP A 143 4.49 -25.04 24.24
N TYR A 144 4.99 -25.64 23.15
CA TYR A 144 5.41 -27.05 23.15
C TYR A 144 6.78 -27.27 23.81
N PHE A 145 7.76 -26.40 23.57
CA PHE A 145 9.13 -26.56 24.07
C PHE A 145 9.40 -25.79 25.36
N LEU A 146 8.83 -24.59 25.53
CA LEU A 146 9.07 -23.76 26.71
C LEU A 146 7.99 -23.97 27.80
N GLY A 147 6.93 -24.71 27.50
CA GLY A 147 5.83 -24.94 28.44
C GLY A 147 5.03 -23.69 28.76
N TRP A 148 5.06 -22.68 27.89
CA TRP A 148 4.38 -21.40 28.12
C TRP A 148 2.86 -21.57 28.11
N ASN A 149 2.18 -20.90 29.03
CA ASN A 149 0.73 -20.99 29.09
C ASN A 149 0.09 -20.28 27.89
N TRP A 150 -1.06 -20.79 27.45
CA TRP A 150 -1.83 -20.13 26.41
C TRP A 150 -2.41 -18.78 26.88
N PHE A 151 -2.80 -18.70 28.15
CA PHE A 151 -3.34 -17.53 28.83
C PHE A 151 -2.89 -17.48 30.28
#